data_AF-A0A8T6RAK3-F1
#
_entry.id   AF-A0A8T6RAK3-F1
#
_cell.length_a   1.000
_cell.length_b   1.000
_cell.length_c   1.000
_cell.angle_alpha   90.00
_cell.angle_beta   90.00
_cell.angle_gamma   90.00
#
_symmetry.space_group_name_H-M   'P 1'
#
loop_
_entity.id
_entity.type
_entity.pdbx_description
1 polymer ?
#
loop_
_entity_poly.entity_id
_entity_poly.type
_entity_poly.pdbx_seq_one_letter_code
_entity_poly.pdbx_strand_id
1 'polypeptide(L)'
;MARFQGTTISVKVPINWEAMTMKSKQRLRQIVGRDTRVIRAFLGIIEQHENDLLAGRNKHRIHDGKLDKLTMTALRVKAGYAQRASVPHDFKARFPRISQNEITECRQTAVALYKSYLKLRAKRGLNVSRPASINQSRRIPRWVFSQRFKLLERSTAASRWWLDIRDSLDSVQEGRTFHDRLNIPLKMSPFHFNQIKRGDVKAVQIFTDRFGKWWATIAVRIFTDLPPKEDLPIGILGIDLGIEKAACSTLITPKKTRETRYFVQRQKVKVIKKYDRLVADLQRTMQNHKSNGLPYDKMAKKLRQMKAKRENVAKEYDRVLLRQILDYILDLSEKYTLYVAIGRLKNIRLRAKRGNYKGRRFRAMIHSWAFARITDGLKHGLAQQGWKVDGKDTCFRAVPEAWTSIMCWKCGSKGTRPKQNYFHCTSCGHKTNADRNGSINIAARMLMLTKSLHSVRGLGMWTRAVDRARRARPKARKKKSSQGKSLLSSKDSTSNLGESAAVHFVQSDFAGFSDETSESDDDPVVANTVKALSVIEGDDSIAIQEKEARSSGGIPSR
;
A
#
# COMPACT_ATOMS: atom_id res chain seq x y z
N MET A 1 9.47 -2.43 -31.57
CA MET A 1 9.28 -3.45 -30.51
C MET A 1 8.51 -2.85 -29.34
N ALA A 2 7.20 -3.13 -29.24
CA ALA A 2 6.38 -2.66 -28.12
C ALA A 2 6.88 -3.33 -26.82
N ARG A 3 7.31 -2.52 -25.83
CA ARG A 3 7.65 -3.05 -24.49
C ARG A 3 6.38 -3.66 -23.88
N PHE A 4 6.29 -4.99 -23.87
CA PHE A 4 5.21 -5.72 -23.20
C PHE A 4 5.07 -5.25 -21.73
N GLN A 5 4.00 -4.50 -21.46
CA GLN A 5 3.66 -4.01 -20.12
C GLN A 5 3.04 -5.14 -19.30
N GLY A 6 3.87 -6.09 -18.86
CA GLY A 6 3.41 -7.14 -17.94
C GLY A 6 3.04 -6.58 -16.57
N THR A 7 1.86 -6.92 -16.06
CA THR A 7 1.40 -6.54 -14.72
C THR A 7 2.04 -7.47 -13.69
N THR A 8 2.69 -6.91 -12.66
CA THR A 8 3.25 -7.72 -11.57
C THR A 8 2.23 -7.86 -10.45
N ILE A 9 1.89 -9.09 -10.09
CA ILE A 9 1.12 -9.42 -8.89
C ILE A 9 2.03 -9.92 -7.77
N SER A 10 1.56 -9.83 -6.54
CA SER A 10 2.28 -10.31 -5.36
C SER A 10 1.43 -11.36 -4.64
N VAL A 11 1.95 -12.58 -4.56
CA VAL A 11 1.29 -13.73 -3.93
C VAL A 11 1.90 -13.95 -2.56
N LYS A 12 1.16 -13.61 -1.50
CA LYS A 12 1.64 -13.74 -0.11
C LYS A 12 1.29 -15.12 0.44
N VAL A 13 2.32 -15.90 0.76
CA VAL A 13 2.24 -17.29 1.23
C VAL A 13 2.80 -17.39 2.65
N PRO A 14 2.13 -18.09 3.59
CA PRO A 14 2.69 -18.37 4.91
C PRO A 14 3.83 -19.38 4.84
N ILE A 15 4.89 -19.16 5.60
CA ILE A 15 5.96 -20.15 5.79
C ILE A 15 5.49 -21.18 6.82
N ASN A 16 5.73 -22.47 6.56
CA ASN A 16 5.44 -23.55 7.51
C ASN A 16 6.50 -23.58 8.61
N TRP A 17 6.47 -22.57 9.49
CA TRP A 17 7.49 -22.38 10.53
C TRP A 17 7.59 -23.57 11.47
N GLU A 18 6.47 -24.18 11.84
CA GLU A 18 6.42 -25.32 12.79
C GLU A 18 7.18 -26.54 12.26
N ALA A 19 7.09 -26.81 10.96
CA ALA A 19 7.75 -27.95 10.32
C ALA A 19 9.26 -27.76 10.06
N MET A 20 9.82 -26.58 10.37
CA MET A 20 11.26 -26.33 10.22
C MET A 20 12.05 -26.80 11.45
N THR A 21 13.23 -27.37 11.22
CA THR A 21 14.20 -27.68 12.29
C THR A 21 14.69 -26.40 12.97
N MET A 22 15.11 -26.51 14.24
CA MET A 22 15.64 -25.37 14.99
C MET A 22 16.84 -24.71 14.30
N LYS A 23 17.75 -25.52 13.74
CA LYS A 23 18.87 -25.04 12.90
C LYS A 23 18.38 -24.20 11.71
N SER A 24 17.37 -24.68 10.97
CA SER A 24 16.83 -23.96 9.81
C SER A 24 16.14 -22.64 10.20
N LYS A 25 15.42 -22.63 11.33
CA LYS A 25 14.78 -21.43 11.90
C LYS A 25 15.80 -20.38 12.27
N GLN A 26 16.84 -20.77 13.01
CA GLN A 26 17.94 -19.90 13.41
C GLN A 26 18.67 -19.36 12.17
N ARG A 27 18.91 -20.22 11.18
CA ARG A 27 19.59 -19.81 9.95
C ARG A 27 18.81 -18.76 9.16
N LEU A 28 17.51 -18.97 8.97
CA LEU A 28 16.65 -17.98 8.33
C LEU A 28 16.64 -16.64 9.11
N ARG A 29 16.64 -16.71 10.45
CA ARG A 29 16.74 -15.52 11.31
C ARG A 29 18.06 -14.77 11.07
N GLN A 30 19.19 -15.47 11.04
CA GLN A 30 20.52 -14.89 10.85
C GLN A 30 20.64 -14.21 9.47
N ILE A 31 20.17 -14.87 8.42
CA ILE A 31 20.22 -14.33 7.06
C ILE A 31 19.43 -13.01 6.96
N VAL A 32 18.19 -12.97 7.46
CA VAL A 32 17.37 -11.75 7.42
C VAL A 32 17.92 -10.66 8.35
N GLY A 33 18.51 -11.04 9.49
CA GLY A 33 19.16 -10.10 10.41
C GLY A 33 20.40 -9.45 9.79
N ARG A 34 21.27 -10.25 9.15
CA ARG A 34 22.41 -9.77 8.37
C ARG A 34 21.97 -8.79 7.29
N ASP A 35 21.02 -9.18 6.44
CA ASP A 35 20.56 -8.33 5.34
C ASP A 35 19.91 -7.04 5.84
N THR A 36 19.20 -7.09 6.98
CA THR A 36 18.67 -5.88 7.65
C THR A 36 19.79 -4.90 8.02
N ARG A 37 20.89 -5.38 8.60
CA ARG A 37 22.05 -4.54 8.97
C ARG A 37 22.70 -3.90 7.74
N VAL A 38 22.89 -4.67 6.68
CA VAL A 38 23.46 -4.19 5.41
C VAL A 38 22.54 -3.12 4.77
N ILE A 39 21.23 -3.38 4.72
CA ILE A 39 20.26 -2.41 4.16
C ILE A 39 20.27 -1.10 4.97
N ARG A 40 20.33 -1.17 6.30
CA ARG A 40 20.41 0.04 7.14
C ARG A 40 21.69 0.81 6.92
N ALA A 41 22.82 0.14 6.77
CA ALA A 41 24.08 0.78 6.42
C ALA A 41 23.97 1.54 5.09
N PHE A 42 23.34 0.94 4.07
CA PHE A 42 23.06 1.64 2.81
C PHE A 42 22.15 2.86 3.01
N LEU A 43 21.08 2.74 3.80
CA LEU A 43 20.17 3.86 4.07
C LEU A 43 20.89 5.02 4.76
N GLY A 44 21.76 4.74 5.73
CA GLY A 44 22.58 5.77 6.40
C GLY A 44 23.47 6.53 5.42
N ILE A 45 24.17 5.83 4.53
CA ILE A 45 25.06 6.45 3.52
C ILE A 45 24.26 7.24 2.49
N ILE A 46 23.10 6.73 2.07
CA ILE A 46 22.21 7.46 1.16
C ILE A 46 21.72 8.77 1.81
N GLU A 47 21.48 8.76 3.13
CA GLU A 47 21.08 9.95 3.88
C GLU A 47 22.23 10.95 4.08
N GLN A 48 23.45 10.47 4.37
CA GLN A 48 24.65 11.31 4.49
C GLN A 48 25.01 12.00 3.17
N HIS A 49 24.95 11.27 2.06
CA HIS A 49 25.29 11.77 0.72
C HIS A 49 24.06 12.11 -0.14
N GLU A 50 22.94 12.51 0.49
CA GLU A 50 21.67 12.76 -0.20
C GLU A 50 21.85 13.77 -1.34
N ASN A 51 22.56 14.87 -1.10
CA ASN A 51 22.75 15.94 -2.09
C ASN A 51 23.48 15.48 -3.35
N ASP A 52 24.45 14.58 -3.22
CA ASP A 52 25.31 14.12 -4.32
C ASP A 52 24.71 12.95 -5.10
N LEU A 53 23.90 12.13 -4.41
CA LEU A 53 23.28 10.92 -4.94
C LEU A 53 21.94 11.18 -5.64
N LEU A 54 21.24 12.26 -5.31
CA LEU A 54 19.97 12.60 -5.94
C LEU A 54 20.15 13.09 -7.39
N ALA A 55 19.42 12.47 -8.30
CA ALA A 55 19.48 12.72 -9.73
C ALA A 55 18.08 13.01 -10.34
N GLY A 56 18.12 13.70 -11.49
CA GLY A 56 16.95 14.11 -12.28
C GLY A 56 16.40 15.48 -11.89
N ARG A 57 15.60 16.09 -12.79
CA ARG A 57 15.07 17.47 -12.64
C ARG A 57 14.39 17.73 -11.29
N ASN A 58 13.73 16.71 -10.73
CA ASN A 58 13.02 16.84 -9.46
C ASN A 58 13.78 16.22 -8.27
N LYS A 59 15.00 15.68 -8.45
CA LYS A 59 15.76 14.97 -7.38
C LYS A 59 14.99 13.81 -6.74
N HIS A 60 14.31 12.98 -7.54
CA HIS A 60 13.49 11.84 -7.06
C HIS A 60 14.12 10.46 -7.33
N ARG A 61 15.31 10.42 -7.93
CA ARG A 61 16.03 9.18 -8.26
C ARG A 61 17.38 9.18 -7.58
N ILE A 62 17.82 8.02 -7.12
CA ILE A 62 19.19 7.81 -6.64
C ILE A 62 20.04 7.37 -7.83
N HIS A 63 21.25 7.92 -7.94
CA HIS A 63 22.23 7.52 -8.93
C HIS A 63 22.97 6.26 -8.49
N ASP A 64 22.50 5.09 -8.94
CA ASP A 64 23.00 3.78 -8.53
C ASP A 64 24.52 3.63 -8.70
N GLY A 65 25.09 4.15 -9.80
CA GLY A 65 26.55 4.07 -10.05
C GLY A 65 27.39 4.98 -9.15
N LYS A 66 26.83 6.06 -8.57
CA LYS A 66 27.54 6.91 -7.61
C LYS A 66 27.53 6.24 -6.23
N LEU A 67 26.39 5.62 -5.88
CA LEU A 67 26.31 4.81 -4.68
C LEU A 67 27.31 3.65 -4.73
N ASP A 68 27.41 2.94 -5.87
CA ASP A 68 28.41 1.88 -6.05
C ASP A 68 29.86 2.39 -5.92
N LYS A 69 30.14 3.63 -6.33
CA LYS A 69 31.44 4.29 -6.11
C LYS A 69 31.77 4.53 -4.64
N LEU A 70 30.76 4.78 -3.82
CA LEU A 70 30.93 5.00 -2.38
C LEU A 70 31.05 3.68 -1.60
N THR A 71 30.39 2.61 -2.06
CA THR A 71 30.14 1.44 -1.22
C THR A 71 30.80 0.13 -1.67
N MET A 72 31.24 0.04 -2.93
CA MET A 72 31.71 -1.23 -3.50
C MET A 72 33.06 -1.12 -4.21
N THR A 73 34.02 -1.93 -3.77
CA THR A 73 35.27 -2.20 -4.47
C THR A 73 35.01 -2.98 -5.76
N ALA A 74 35.85 -2.74 -6.77
CA ALA A 74 35.76 -3.36 -8.09
C ALA A 74 37.16 -3.84 -8.50
N LEU A 75 37.56 -5.00 -7.96
CA LEU A 75 38.87 -5.61 -8.22
C LEU A 75 38.90 -6.36 -9.57
N ARG A 76 37.77 -6.96 -9.97
CA ARG A 76 37.63 -7.65 -11.26
C ARG A 76 36.78 -6.81 -12.19
N VAL A 77 37.41 -6.16 -13.17
CA VAL A 77 36.72 -5.28 -14.13
C VAL A 77 36.97 -5.76 -15.56
N LYS A 78 36.01 -5.50 -16.47
CA LYS A 78 36.17 -5.78 -17.90
C LYS A 78 37.29 -4.92 -18.48
N ALA A 79 37.96 -5.41 -19.53
CA ALA A 79 38.98 -4.67 -20.26
C ALA A 79 38.48 -3.25 -20.60
N GLY A 80 39.30 -2.23 -20.29
CA GLY A 80 38.98 -0.81 -20.48
C GLY A 80 38.39 -0.07 -19.27
N TYR A 81 38.20 -0.72 -18.13
CA TYR A 81 37.75 -0.08 -16.89
C TYR A 81 38.81 -0.19 -15.79
N ALA A 82 39.09 0.92 -15.11
CA ALA A 82 40.05 0.96 -14.00
C ALA A 82 39.54 0.16 -12.79
N GLN A 83 40.45 -0.60 -12.17
CA GLN A 83 40.19 -1.27 -10.90
C GLN A 83 39.95 -0.25 -9.79
N ARG A 84 39.05 -0.58 -8.87
CA ARG A 84 38.80 0.22 -7.66
C ARG A 84 39.13 -0.62 -6.43
N ALA A 85 40.35 -0.42 -5.93
CA ALA A 85 40.87 -1.14 -4.77
C ALA A 85 40.30 -0.62 -3.44
N SER A 86 40.00 0.67 -3.32
CA SER A 86 39.47 1.30 -2.10
C SER A 86 38.22 2.13 -2.38
N VAL A 87 37.31 2.17 -1.40
CA VAL A 87 36.10 3.00 -1.40
C VAL A 87 35.87 3.61 -0.01
N PRO A 88 35.22 4.78 0.09
CA PRO A 88 34.95 5.44 1.37
C PRO A 88 34.21 4.57 2.39
N HIS A 89 33.28 3.73 1.93
CA HIS A 89 32.53 2.82 2.79
C HIS A 89 32.62 1.40 2.24
N ASP A 90 33.69 0.66 2.51
CA ASP A 90 33.82 -0.70 1.96
C ASP A 90 32.84 -1.68 2.64
N PHE A 91 31.77 -2.04 1.93
CA PHE A 91 30.77 -2.98 2.42
C PHE A 91 31.30 -4.41 2.52
N LYS A 92 32.27 -4.79 1.68
CA LYS A 92 32.81 -6.14 1.72
C LYS A 92 33.76 -6.30 2.90
N ALA A 93 34.55 -5.26 3.22
CA ALA A 93 35.34 -5.21 4.45
C ALA A 93 34.44 -5.21 5.70
N ARG A 94 33.39 -4.37 5.71
CA ARG A 94 32.46 -4.25 6.85
C ARG A 94 31.60 -5.50 7.07
N PHE A 95 31.24 -6.20 5.99
CA PHE A 95 30.43 -7.41 6.04
C PHE A 95 31.17 -8.55 5.29
N PRO A 96 32.13 -9.22 5.94
CA PRO A 96 32.95 -10.23 5.27
C PRO A 96 32.13 -11.47 4.87
N ARG A 97 31.15 -11.89 5.68
CA ARG A 97 30.33 -13.11 5.51
C ARG A 97 29.14 -13.01 4.54
N ILE A 98 29.12 -12.00 3.68
CA ILE A 98 28.07 -11.83 2.65
C ILE A 98 28.73 -11.80 1.27
N SER A 99 28.08 -12.42 0.28
CA SER A 99 28.57 -12.36 -1.10
C SER A 99 28.33 -10.96 -1.70
N GLN A 100 29.19 -10.52 -2.62
CA GLN A 100 29.05 -9.24 -3.31
C GLN A 100 27.70 -9.12 -4.06
N ASN A 101 27.20 -10.26 -4.53
CA ASN A 101 25.89 -10.42 -5.14
C ASN A 101 24.73 -10.08 -4.18
N GLU A 102 24.76 -10.59 -2.95
CA GLU A 102 23.73 -10.30 -1.95
C GLU A 102 23.85 -8.87 -1.39
N ILE A 103 25.06 -8.32 -1.31
CA ILE A 103 25.25 -6.88 -1.01
C ILE A 103 24.50 -6.04 -2.06
N THR A 104 24.60 -6.43 -3.34
CA THR A 104 23.90 -5.74 -4.43
C THR A 104 22.37 -5.84 -4.31
N GLU A 105 21.83 -6.98 -3.86
CA GLU A 105 20.39 -7.12 -3.59
C GLU A 105 19.92 -6.25 -2.40
N CYS A 106 20.74 -6.19 -1.34
CA CYS A 106 20.50 -5.32 -0.19
C CYS A 106 20.48 -3.85 -0.62
N ARG A 107 21.42 -3.45 -1.48
CA ARG A 107 21.48 -2.09 -2.06
C ARG A 107 20.23 -1.75 -2.85
N GLN A 108 19.77 -2.64 -3.74
CA GLN A 108 18.54 -2.43 -4.51
C GLN A 108 17.33 -2.24 -3.60
N THR A 109 17.27 -3.02 -2.52
CA THR A 109 16.23 -2.90 -1.50
C THR A 109 16.29 -1.54 -0.78
N ALA A 110 17.48 -1.10 -0.35
CA ALA A 110 17.70 0.20 0.28
C ALA A 110 17.27 1.36 -0.65
N VAL A 111 17.71 1.33 -1.91
CA VAL A 111 17.36 2.32 -2.92
C VAL A 111 15.86 2.35 -3.18
N ALA A 112 15.18 1.19 -3.23
CA ALA A 112 13.73 1.12 -3.41
C ALA A 112 12.97 1.72 -2.20
N LEU A 113 13.42 1.43 -0.98
CA LEU A 113 12.87 2.02 0.25
C LEU A 113 13.02 3.53 0.26
N TYR A 114 14.20 4.04 -0.08
CA TYR A 114 14.47 5.47 -0.12
C TYR A 114 13.69 6.20 -1.22
N LYS A 115 13.58 5.61 -2.42
CA LYS A 115 12.71 6.12 -3.50
C LYS A 115 11.24 6.19 -3.06
N SER A 116 10.77 5.24 -2.24
CA SER A 116 9.43 5.28 -1.64
C SER A 116 9.28 6.46 -0.68
N TYR A 117 10.29 6.70 0.17
CA TYR A 117 10.34 7.86 1.06
C TYR A 117 10.29 9.18 0.31
N LEU A 118 11.12 9.38 -0.73
CA LEU A 118 11.12 10.61 -1.53
C LEU A 118 9.74 10.89 -2.14
N LYS A 119 9.05 9.85 -2.64
CA LYS A 119 7.67 9.97 -3.16
C LYS A 119 6.66 10.33 -2.06
N LEU A 120 6.85 9.87 -0.83
CA LEU A 120 6.00 10.22 0.30
C LEU A 120 6.26 11.66 0.77
N ARG A 121 7.53 12.07 0.88
CA ARG A 121 7.95 13.44 1.19
C ARG A 121 7.38 14.44 0.19
N ALA A 122 7.43 14.14 -1.11
CA ALA A 122 6.80 14.96 -2.14
C ALA A 122 5.28 15.12 -2.00
N LYS A 123 4.59 14.16 -1.35
CA LYS A 123 3.13 14.19 -1.15
C LYS A 123 2.69 14.78 0.18
N ARG A 124 3.49 14.59 1.25
CA ARG A 124 3.12 14.91 2.64
C ARG A 124 3.98 16.01 3.27
N GLY A 125 5.00 16.51 2.58
CA GLY A 125 5.91 17.53 3.11
C GLY A 125 6.97 16.95 4.04
N LEU A 126 7.51 17.80 4.92
CA LEU A 126 8.65 17.51 5.81
C LEU A 126 8.33 16.55 6.96
N ASN A 127 7.05 16.33 7.28
CA ASN A 127 6.62 15.48 8.42
C ASN A 127 6.74 13.97 8.16
N VAL A 128 7.55 13.55 7.18
CA VAL A 128 7.77 12.14 6.86
C VAL A 128 9.09 11.71 7.48
N SER A 129 9.05 10.72 8.38
CA SER A 129 10.23 10.13 9.00
C SER A 129 11.19 9.56 7.93
N ARG A 130 12.48 9.79 8.14
CA ARG A 130 13.54 9.27 7.26
C ARG A 130 13.62 7.73 7.37
N PRO A 131 14.00 7.02 6.30
CA PRO A 131 14.12 5.56 6.33
C PRO A 131 15.10 5.03 7.39
N ALA A 132 16.22 5.72 7.64
CA ALA A 132 17.20 5.31 8.64
C ALA A 132 16.70 5.50 10.08
N SER A 133 15.73 6.39 10.31
CA SER A 133 15.16 6.64 11.65
C SER A 133 14.06 5.64 12.04
N ILE A 134 13.82 4.60 11.23
CA ILE A 134 12.78 3.59 11.49
C ILE A 134 13.29 2.58 12.51
N ASN A 135 12.47 2.32 13.54
CA ASN A 135 12.69 1.44 14.69
C ASN A 135 13.73 0.31 14.48
N GLN A 136 14.80 0.34 15.26
CA GLN A 136 15.98 -0.52 15.14
C GLN A 136 15.70 -2.00 15.42
N SER A 137 14.61 -2.35 16.14
CA SER A 137 14.26 -3.75 16.38
C SER A 137 13.60 -4.44 15.17
N ARG A 138 13.04 -3.67 14.22
CA ARG A 138 12.25 -4.26 13.14
C ARG A 138 13.11 -4.73 11.97
N ARG A 139 13.02 -6.03 11.67
CA ARG A 139 13.65 -6.64 10.49
C ARG A 139 13.12 -6.04 9.18
N ILE A 140 14.03 -5.73 8.25
CA ILE A 140 13.69 -5.23 6.93
C ILE A 140 13.39 -6.43 6.02
N PRO A 141 12.31 -6.40 5.20
CA PRO A 141 12.03 -7.47 4.27
C PRO A 141 13.19 -7.75 3.30
N ARG A 142 13.60 -9.02 3.19
CA ARG A 142 14.63 -9.48 2.25
C ARG A 142 14.02 -9.74 0.88
N TRP A 143 14.58 -9.17 -0.18
CA TRP A 143 14.27 -9.56 -1.56
C TRP A 143 15.32 -10.54 -2.09
N VAL A 144 14.86 -11.64 -2.67
CA VAL A 144 15.67 -12.65 -3.34
C VAL A 144 15.21 -12.71 -4.80
N PHE A 145 16.12 -12.49 -5.75
CA PHE A 145 15.77 -12.45 -7.17
C PHE A 145 15.88 -13.83 -7.85
N SER A 146 15.22 -14.00 -9.00
CA SER A 146 14.98 -15.28 -9.70
C SER A 146 16.20 -16.20 -9.89
N GLN A 147 17.41 -15.68 -10.00
CA GLN A 147 18.62 -16.49 -10.13
C GLN A 147 19.06 -17.15 -8.80
N ARG A 148 18.49 -16.74 -7.66
CA ARG A 148 18.97 -17.08 -6.31
C ARG A 148 17.96 -17.85 -5.46
N PHE A 149 16.76 -18.10 -5.97
CA PHE A 149 15.81 -19.00 -5.35
C PHE A 149 15.22 -19.97 -6.38
N LYS A 150 14.75 -21.12 -5.89
CA LYS A 150 13.93 -22.06 -6.68
C LYS A 150 12.67 -22.40 -5.87
N LEU A 151 11.53 -22.42 -6.55
CA LEU A 151 10.31 -22.98 -5.97
C LEU A 151 10.28 -24.46 -6.37
N LEU A 152 10.37 -25.34 -5.38
CA LEU A 152 10.44 -26.78 -5.57
C LEU A 152 9.14 -27.42 -5.12
N GLU A 153 8.61 -28.31 -5.95
CA GLU A 153 7.56 -29.24 -5.55
C GLU A 153 8.22 -30.52 -5.05
N ARG A 154 8.03 -30.82 -3.77
CA ARG A 154 8.52 -32.06 -3.14
C ARG A 154 7.42 -32.52 -2.21
N SER A 155 6.79 -33.65 -2.53
CA SER A 155 5.77 -34.22 -1.65
C SER A 155 6.46 -34.87 -0.45
N THR A 156 6.63 -34.10 0.62
CA THR A 156 7.14 -34.60 1.91
C THR A 156 6.06 -34.48 2.97
N ALA A 157 6.22 -35.18 4.10
CA ALA A 157 5.31 -35.08 5.24
C ALA A 157 5.16 -33.63 5.78
N ALA A 158 6.20 -32.79 5.61
CA ALA A 158 6.24 -31.43 6.14
C ALA A 158 5.57 -30.37 5.24
N SER A 159 5.74 -30.48 3.92
CA SER A 159 5.05 -29.65 2.93
C SER A 159 5.24 -30.20 1.51
N ARG A 160 4.28 -29.91 0.64
CA ARG A 160 4.36 -30.13 -0.82
C ARG A 160 5.25 -29.08 -1.52
N TRP A 161 5.33 -27.87 -0.99
CA TRP A 161 5.99 -26.74 -1.64
C TRP A 161 7.13 -26.20 -0.79
N TRP A 162 8.30 -26.03 -1.41
CA TRP A 162 9.53 -25.59 -0.77
C TRP A 162 10.14 -24.42 -1.51
N LEU A 163 10.58 -23.41 -0.77
CA LEU A 163 11.37 -22.31 -1.26
C LEU A 163 12.84 -22.58 -0.93
N ASP A 164 13.59 -22.95 -1.94
CA ASP A 164 15.04 -23.11 -1.88
C ASP A 164 15.69 -21.74 -2.09
N ILE A 165 16.36 -21.20 -1.08
CA ILE A 165 17.13 -19.96 -1.18
C ILE A 165 18.61 -20.23 -1.01
N ARG A 166 19.43 -19.47 -1.74
CA ARG A 166 20.88 -19.46 -1.55
C ARG A 166 21.25 -18.88 -0.19
N ASP A 167 22.22 -19.52 0.46
CA ASP A 167 22.76 -19.17 1.76
C ASP A 167 24.28 -19.11 1.69
N SER A 168 24.83 -17.91 1.90
CA SER A 168 26.26 -17.64 1.74
C SER A 168 27.03 -17.56 3.05
N LEU A 169 26.36 -17.62 4.20
CA LEU A 169 26.94 -17.29 5.50
C LEU A 169 28.21 -18.11 5.80
N ASP A 170 28.17 -19.43 5.62
CA ASP A 170 29.30 -20.31 5.93
C ASP A 170 30.27 -20.42 4.74
N SER A 171 29.73 -20.64 3.53
CA SER A 171 30.53 -20.74 2.31
C SER A 171 31.51 -19.57 2.09
N VAL A 172 31.15 -18.34 2.45
CA VAL A 172 32.03 -17.18 2.31
C VAL A 172 33.14 -17.18 3.36
N GLN A 173 32.85 -17.66 4.59
CA GLN A 173 33.86 -17.80 5.65
C GLN A 173 34.85 -18.93 5.31
N GLU A 174 34.36 -20.01 4.72
CA GLU A 174 35.16 -21.18 4.34
C GLU A 174 35.87 -21.02 2.97
N GLY A 175 35.75 -19.85 2.33
CA GLY A 175 36.36 -19.60 1.02
C GLY A 175 35.79 -20.44 -0.13
N ARG A 176 34.63 -21.09 0.06
CA ARG A 176 34.00 -21.93 -0.95
C ARG A 176 33.44 -21.12 -2.10
N THR A 177 33.61 -21.64 -3.32
CA THR A 177 33.06 -21.05 -4.55
C THR A 177 31.57 -21.34 -4.74
N PHE A 178 31.04 -22.36 -4.06
CA PHE A 178 29.63 -22.72 -4.04
C PHE A 178 28.99 -22.35 -2.71
N HIS A 179 27.76 -21.83 -2.78
CA HIS A 179 26.98 -21.44 -1.61
C HIS A 179 26.04 -22.55 -1.20
N ASP A 180 25.83 -22.68 0.11
CA ASP A 180 24.85 -23.59 0.67
C ASP A 180 23.42 -23.15 0.30
N ARG A 181 22.46 -24.03 0.59
CA ARG A 181 21.06 -23.82 0.26
C ARG A 181 20.18 -24.08 1.47
N LEU A 182 19.24 -23.17 1.71
CA LEU A 182 18.25 -23.28 2.77
C LEU A 182 16.89 -23.56 2.16
N ASN A 183 16.32 -24.72 2.50
CA ASN A 183 14.98 -25.12 2.07
C ASN A 183 13.94 -24.68 3.09
N ILE A 184 13.00 -23.83 2.67
CA ILE A 184 11.96 -23.26 3.52
C ILE A 184 10.60 -23.84 3.10
N PRO A 185 9.91 -24.60 3.95
CA PRO A 185 8.60 -25.15 3.61
C PRO A 185 7.53 -24.05 3.58
N LEU A 186 6.66 -24.08 2.58
CA LEU A 186 5.58 -23.11 2.39
C LEU A 186 4.20 -23.76 2.62
N LYS A 187 3.29 -23.07 3.31
CA LYS A 187 1.87 -23.46 3.41
C LYS A 187 1.09 -22.90 2.21
N MET A 188 1.29 -23.49 1.03
CA MET A 188 0.58 -23.09 -0.20
C MET A 188 -0.79 -23.78 -0.35
N SER A 189 -1.78 -23.01 -0.79
CA SER A 189 -3.11 -23.49 -1.17
C SER A 189 -3.30 -23.47 -2.69
N PRO A 190 -4.33 -24.12 -3.26
CA PRO A 190 -4.61 -24.09 -4.69
C PRO A 190 -4.72 -22.67 -5.26
N PHE A 191 -5.26 -21.73 -4.47
CA PHE A 191 -5.29 -20.32 -4.84
C PHE A 191 -3.89 -19.76 -5.11
N HIS A 192 -2.93 -20.01 -4.20
CA HIS A 192 -1.57 -19.49 -4.36
C HIS A 192 -0.91 -20.09 -5.60
N PHE A 193 -1.05 -21.40 -5.80
CA PHE A 193 -0.52 -22.10 -6.97
C PHE A 193 -1.08 -21.54 -8.27
N ASN A 194 -2.41 -21.39 -8.37
CA ASN A 194 -3.07 -20.84 -9.54
C ASN A 194 -2.60 -19.41 -9.84
N GLN A 195 -2.33 -18.59 -8.83
CA GLN A 195 -1.78 -17.24 -9.07
C GLN A 195 -0.33 -17.26 -9.53
N ILE A 196 0.50 -18.18 -9.04
CA ILE A 196 1.89 -18.32 -9.45
C ILE A 196 2.00 -18.84 -10.88
N LYS A 197 1.15 -19.80 -11.26
CA LYS A 197 1.12 -20.40 -12.61
C LYS A 197 0.73 -19.40 -13.71
N ARG A 198 0.11 -18.25 -13.37
CA ARG A 198 -0.33 -17.22 -14.34
C ARG A 198 0.81 -16.46 -15.02
N GLY A 199 2.05 -16.59 -14.55
CA GLY A 199 3.15 -15.87 -15.16
C GLY A 199 4.50 -16.20 -14.53
N ASP A 200 5.48 -15.38 -14.86
CA ASP A 200 6.86 -15.63 -14.46
C ASP A 200 7.14 -15.14 -13.05
N VAL A 201 7.70 -16.01 -12.21
CA VAL A 201 8.22 -15.58 -10.91
C VAL A 201 9.50 -14.78 -11.11
N LYS A 202 9.52 -13.52 -10.64
CA LYS A 202 10.68 -12.63 -10.79
C LYS A 202 11.48 -12.47 -9.50
N ALA A 203 10.81 -12.44 -8.36
CA ALA A 203 11.44 -12.24 -7.05
C ALA A 203 10.59 -12.82 -5.92
N VAL A 204 11.21 -13.09 -4.79
CA VAL A 204 10.55 -13.47 -3.54
C VAL A 204 10.98 -12.51 -2.44
N GLN A 205 10.02 -12.05 -1.65
CA GLN A 205 10.26 -11.24 -0.47
C GLN A 205 9.95 -12.03 0.79
N ILE A 206 10.92 -12.18 1.69
CA ILE A 206 10.73 -12.84 2.99
C ILE A 206 10.65 -11.77 4.08
N PHE A 207 9.62 -11.86 4.94
CA PHE A 207 9.44 -10.92 6.05
C PHE A 207 8.63 -11.50 7.20
N THR A 208 8.73 -10.85 8.36
CA THR A 208 7.89 -11.10 9.53
C THR A 208 6.80 -10.04 9.64
N ASP A 209 5.59 -10.46 10.03
CA ASP A 209 4.52 -9.53 10.35
C ASP A 209 4.65 -8.96 11.78
N ARG A 210 3.70 -8.10 12.17
CA ARG A 210 3.68 -7.47 13.50
C ARG A 210 3.44 -8.46 14.66
N PHE A 211 3.08 -9.69 14.34
CA PHE A 211 2.84 -10.77 15.30
C PHE A 211 3.97 -11.81 15.25
N GLY A 212 5.09 -11.52 14.57
CA GLY A 212 6.23 -12.42 14.45
C GLY A 212 6.05 -13.57 13.45
N LYS A 213 4.94 -13.64 12.71
CA LYS A 213 4.71 -14.71 11.74
C LYS A 213 5.50 -14.49 10.46
N TRP A 214 6.09 -15.56 9.95
CA TRP A 214 6.91 -15.56 8.74
C TRP A 214 6.09 -15.72 7.47
N TRP A 215 6.39 -14.88 6.48
CA TRP A 215 5.71 -14.84 5.19
C TRP A 215 6.71 -14.76 4.03
N ALA A 216 6.38 -15.42 2.93
CA ALA A 216 7.04 -15.26 1.64
C ALA A 216 6.06 -14.60 0.65
N THR A 217 6.44 -13.47 0.06
CA THR A 217 5.66 -12.81 -1.00
C THR A 217 6.35 -13.01 -2.33
N ILE A 218 5.69 -13.74 -3.22
CA ILE A 218 6.21 -14.12 -4.53
C ILE A 218 5.71 -13.09 -5.55
N ALA A 219 6.64 -12.41 -6.21
CA ALA A 219 6.34 -11.44 -7.27
C ALA A 219 6.26 -12.16 -8.62
N VAL A 220 5.06 -12.20 -9.19
CA VAL A 220 4.74 -12.90 -10.44
C VAL A 220 4.40 -11.87 -11.51
N ARG A 221 5.14 -11.87 -12.61
CA ARG A 221 4.87 -11.01 -13.76
C ARG A 221 3.95 -11.74 -14.73
N ILE A 222 2.73 -11.23 -14.84
CA ILE A 222 1.72 -11.75 -15.77
C ILE A 222 1.94 -11.04 -17.11
N PHE A 223 2.05 -11.84 -18.16
CA PHE A 223 1.97 -11.37 -19.54
C PHE A 223 0.54 -11.64 -20.01
N THR A 224 -0.09 -10.60 -20.55
CA THR A 224 -1.43 -10.70 -21.11
C THR A 224 -1.37 -10.10 -22.49
N ASP A 225 -1.47 -10.97 -23.48
CA ASP A 225 -1.69 -10.59 -24.86
C ASP A 225 -3.19 -10.42 -25.02
N LEU A 226 -3.70 -9.20 -24.84
CA LEU A 226 -5.07 -8.94 -25.27
C LEU A 226 -5.02 -8.81 -26.80
N PRO A 227 -5.66 -9.71 -27.55
CA PRO A 227 -5.83 -9.49 -28.97
C PRO A 227 -6.56 -8.16 -29.17
N PRO A 228 -6.22 -7.39 -30.22
CA PRO A 228 -7.00 -6.21 -30.57
C PRO A 228 -8.45 -6.65 -30.78
N LYS A 229 -9.38 -6.07 -30.00
CA LYS A 229 -10.81 -6.31 -30.19
C LYS A 229 -11.24 -5.55 -31.43
N GLU A 230 -11.38 -6.25 -32.55
CA GLU A 230 -11.92 -5.69 -33.79
C GLU A 230 -13.46 -5.64 -33.72
N ASP A 231 -14.02 -4.52 -34.20
CA ASP A 231 -15.42 -4.24 -34.54
C ASP A 231 -16.54 -4.40 -33.50
N LEU A 232 -16.24 -4.44 -32.20
CA LEU A 232 -17.29 -4.35 -31.18
C LEU A 232 -17.83 -2.93 -31.00
N PRO A 233 -19.16 -2.74 -30.85
CA PRO A 233 -19.76 -1.44 -30.62
C PRO A 233 -19.22 -0.80 -29.33
N ILE A 234 -19.05 0.52 -29.34
CA ILE A 234 -18.52 1.24 -28.18
C ILE A 234 -19.55 1.26 -27.04
N GLY A 235 -19.10 0.89 -25.85
CA GLY A 235 -19.87 0.96 -24.62
C GLY A 235 -19.11 1.73 -23.54
N ILE A 236 -19.82 2.55 -22.77
CA ILE A 236 -19.24 3.24 -21.60
C ILE A 236 -20.02 2.83 -20.35
N LEU A 237 -19.33 2.21 -19.40
CA LEU A 237 -19.89 1.80 -18.11
C LEU A 237 -19.56 2.84 -17.04
N GLY A 238 -20.60 3.46 -16.48
CA GLY A 238 -20.46 4.31 -15.29
C GLY A 238 -20.81 3.53 -14.03
N ILE A 239 -19.90 3.51 -13.05
CA ILE A 239 -20.06 2.83 -11.77
C ILE A 239 -20.14 3.88 -10.66
N ASP A 240 -21.31 4.00 -10.05
CA ASP A 240 -21.57 4.81 -8.86
C ASP A 240 -21.47 3.93 -7.62
N LEU A 241 -20.64 4.31 -6.65
CA LEU A 241 -20.48 3.54 -5.41
C LEU A 241 -21.43 4.13 -4.36
N GLY A 242 -22.28 3.29 -3.75
CA GLY A 242 -23.29 3.67 -2.74
C GLY A 242 -23.16 2.95 -1.38
N ILE A 243 -23.76 3.51 -0.32
CA ILE A 243 -23.69 2.94 1.06
C ILE A 243 -24.68 1.78 1.22
N GLU A 244 -25.94 2.00 0.82
CA GLU A 244 -27.00 1.00 0.91
C GLU A 244 -26.97 0.04 -0.28
N LYS A 245 -26.84 0.58 -1.49
CA LYS A 245 -26.50 -0.18 -2.70
C LYS A 245 -25.01 -0.04 -2.93
N ALA A 246 -24.26 -1.12 -2.78
CA ALA A 246 -22.80 -1.08 -2.77
C ALA A 246 -22.23 -0.49 -4.07
N ALA A 247 -22.85 -0.80 -5.20
CA ALA A 247 -22.57 -0.15 -6.48
C ALA A 247 -23.81 -0.12 -7.38
N CYS A 248 -23.94 0.91 -8.21
CA CYS A 248 -24.86 0.98 -9.33
C CYS A 248 -24.03 1.18 -10.60
N SER A 249 -24.20 0.30 -11.58
CA SER A 249 -23.52 0.39 -12.86
C SER A 249 -24.54 0.62 -13.97
N THR A 250 -24.28 1.58 -14.85
CA THR A 250 -25.11 1.84 -16.02
C THR A 250 -24.26 1.87 -17.29
N LEU A 251 -24.63 1.06 -18.27
CA LEU A 251 -24.01 1.02 -19.59
C LEU A 251 -24.71 2.01 -20.53
N ILE A 252 -23.95 2.96 -21.04
CA ILE A 252 -24.38 3.86 -22.12
C ILE A 252 -23.74 3.44 -23.44
N THR A 253 -24.54 3.49 -24.50
CA THR A 253 -24.11 3.28 -25.89
C THR A 253 -24.47 4.53 -26.70
N PRO A 254 -23.93 4.70 -27.92
CA PRO A 254 -24.24 5.87 -28.73
C PRO A 254 -25.73 6.11 -28.97
N LYS A 255 -26.55 5.04 -29.01
CA LYS A 255 -27.99 5.13 -29.30
C LYS A 255 -28.88 5.19 -28.04
N LYS A 256 -28.52 4.48 -26.96
CA LYS A 256 -29.36 4.39 -25.75
C LYS A 256 -28.60 3.96 -24.49
N THR A 257 -29.18 4.22 -23.32
CA THR A 257 -28.85 3.46 -22.10
C THR A 257 -29.40 2.04 -22.25
N ARG A 258 -28.56 1.02 -22.16
CA ARG A 258 -29.01 -0.38 -22.34
C ARG A 258 -29.35 -1.05 -21.02
N GLU A 259 -28.40 -1.06 -20.09
CA GLU A 259 -28.51 -1.87 -18.88
C GLU A 259 -28.09 -1.08 -17.64
N THR A 260 -28.86 -1.23 -16.56
CA THR A 260 -28.49 -0.75 -15.22
C THR A 260 -28.49 -1.94 -14.27
N ARG A 261 -27.34 -2.26 -13.68
CA ARG A 261 -27.18 -3.33 -12.68
C ARG A 261 -26.90 -2.73 -11.30
N TYR A 262 -27.59 -3.24 -10.28
CA TYR A 262 -27.38 -2.85 -8.89
C TYR A 262 -26.69 -4.00 -8.13
N PHE A 263 -25.60 -3.67 -7.45
CA PHE A 263 -24.89 -4.59 -6.57
C PHE A 263 -25.27 -4.28 -5.12
N VAL A 264 -25.97 -5.21 -4.49
CA VAL A 264 -26.52 -5.02 -3.14
C VAL A 264 -25.88 -6.02 -2.17
N GLN A 265 -25.39 -5.54 -1.02
CA GLN A 265 -24.75 -6.37 0.00
C GLN A 265 -25.52 -6.31 1.33
N ARG A 266 -26.78 -6.77 1.35
CA ARG A 266 -27.64 -6.73 2.55
C ARG A 266 -27.00 -7.45 3.75
N GLN A 267 -26.41 -8.62 3.52
CA GLN A 267 -25.76 -9.41 4.58
C GLN A 267 -24.59 -8.66 5.22
N LYS A 268 -23.72 -8.02 4.41
CA LYS A 268 -22.63 -7.17 4.91
C LYS A 268 -23.14 -6.11 5.86
N VAL A 269 -24.21 -5.38 5.48
CA VAL A 269 -24.77 -4.32 6.33
C VAL A 269 -25.25 -4.89 7.67
N LYS A 270 -25.92 -6.05 7.66
CA LYS A 270 -26.36 -6.73 8.90
C LYS A 270 -25.18 -7.14 9.78
N VAL A 271 -24.18 -7.82 9.22
CA VAL A 271 -23.01 -8.32 9.96
C VAL A 271 -22.15 -7.17 10.50
N ILE A 272 -21.92 -6.12 9.71
CA ILE A 272 -21.18 -4.93 10.16
C ILE A 272 -21.93 -4.22 11.29
N LYS A 273 -23.26 -4.08 11.19
CA LYS A 273 -24.08 -3.52 12.29
C LYS A 273 -23.96 -4.36 13.58
N LYS A 274 -23.93 -5.70 13.48
CA LYS A 274 -23.72 -6.60 14.63
C LYS A 274 -22.38 -6.29 15.31
N TYR A 275 -21.28 -6.22 14.56
CA TYR A 275 -19.98 -5.90 15.13
C TYR A 275 -19.89 -4.46 15.65
N ASP A 276 -20.54 -3.50 14.99
CA ASP A 276 -20.59 -2.10 15.45
C ASP A 276 -21.28 -1.98 16.82
N ARG A 277 -22.36 -2.74 17.06
CA ARG A 277 -23.01 -2.83 18.39
C ARG A 277 -22.06 -3.40 19.42
N LEU A 278 -21.47 -4.58 19.17
CA LEU A 278 -20.51 -5.22 20.08
C LEU A 278 -19.32 -4.32 20.43
N VAL A 279 -18.78 -3.60 19.45
CA VAL A 279 -17.68 -2.64 19.67
C VAL A 279 -18.15 -1.46 20.51
N ALA A 280 -19.36 -0.94 20.28
CA ALA A 280 -19.91 0.17 21.06
C ALA A 280 -20.20 -0.23 22.52
N ASP A 281 -20.70 -1.44 22.74
CA ASP A 281 -21.00 -1.96 24.08
C ASP A 281 -19.70 -2.18 24.86
N LEU A 282 -18.69 -2.83 24.26
CA LEU A 282 -17.37 -2.98 24.88
C LEU A 282 -16.70 -1.64 25.16
N GLN A 283 -16.87 -0.63 24.31
CA GLN A 283 -16.36 0.72 24.55
C GLN A 283 -17.03 1.37 25.76
N ARG A 284 -18.34 1.19 25.92
CA ARG A 284 -19.10 1.73 27.05
C ARG A 284 -18.68 1.06 28.36
N THR A 285 -18.65 -0.27 28.39
CA THR A 285 -18.19 -1.03 29.57
C THR A 285 -16.76 -0.66 29.96
N MET A 286 -15.86 -0.52 28.98
CA MET A 286 -14.48 -0.10 29.23
C MET A 286 -14.40 1.33 29.80
N GLN A 287 -15.24 2.26 29.32
CA GLN A 287 -15.31 3.61 29.89
C GLN A 287 -15.82 3.59 31.33
N ASN A 288 -16.84 2.79 31.64
CA ASN A 288 -17.35 2.64 33.00
C ASN A 288 -16.29 2.06 33.95
N HIS A 289 -15.58 1.00 33.54
CA HIS A 289 -14.47 0.46 34.32
C HIS A 289 -13.36 1.50 34.55
N LYS A 290 -13.02 2.28 33.52
CA LYS A 290 -12.02 3.34 33.63
C LYS A 290 -12.45 4.43 34.63
N SER A 291 -13.72 4.83 34.61
CA SER A 291 -14.27 5.79 35.57
C SER A 291 -14.27 5.26 37.00
N ASN A 292 -14.44 3.94 37.18
CA ASN A 292 -14.52 3.28 38.47
C ASN A 292 -13.18 2.70 38.96
N GLY A 293 -12.06 2.98 38.27
CA GLY A 293 -10.73 2.48 38.64
C GLY A 293 -10.53 0.97 38.51
N LEU A 294 -11.41 0.27 37.78
CA LEU A 294 -11.38 -1.19 37.65
C LEU A 294 -10.44 -1.66 36.53
N PRO A 295 -9.82 -2.86 36.65
CA PRO A 295 -9.01 -3.45 35.58
C PRO A 295 -9.80 -3.60 34.27
N TYR A 296 -9.19 -3.21 33.15
CA TYR A 296 -9.86 -3.18 31.83
C TYR A 296 -9.06 -3.85 30.70
N ASP A 297 -7.91 -4.47 30.98
CA ASP A 297 -7.01 -5.01 29.94
C ASP A 297 -7.63 -6.15 29.12
N LYS A 298 -8.37 -7.05 29.79
CA LYS A 298 -9.14 -8.11 29.11
C LYS A 298 -10.16 -7.51 28.14
N MET A 299 -10.80 -6.39 28.51
CA MET A 299 -11.77 -5.69 27.67
C MET A 299 -11.08 -4.95 26.51
N ALA A 300 -9.93 -4.32 26.77
CA ALA A 300 -9.12 -3.70 25.72
C ALA A 300 -8.65 -4.74 24.69
N LYS A 301 -8.22 -5.92 25.12
CA LYS A 301 -7.85 -7.05 24.24
C LYS A 301 -9.04 -7.52 23.41
N LYS A 302 -10.20 -7.74 24.03
CA LYS A 302 -11.44 -8.14 23.34
C LYS A 302 -11.91 -7.08 22.34
N LEU A 303 -11.82 -5.80 22.68
CA LEU A 303 -12.12 -4.68 21.79
C LEU A 303 -11.20 -4.67 20.56
N ARG A 304 -9.89 -4.87 20.75
CA ARG A 304 -8.92 -5.00 19.64
C ARG A 304 -9.28 -6.17 18.72
N GLN A 305 -9.60 -7.32 19.29
CA GLN A 305 -10.03 -8.50 18.52
C GLN A 305 -11.31 -8.26 17.72
N MET A 306 -12.34 -7.65 18.32
CA MET A 306 -13.61 -7.38 17.63
C MET A 306 -13.46 -6.35 16.52
N LYS A 307 -12.63 -5.31 16.72
CA LYS A 307 -12.27 -4.36 15.66
C LYS A 307 -11.56 -5.06 14.49
N ALA A 308 -10.62 -5.95 14.78
CA ALA A 308 -9.92 -6.72 13.75
C ALA A 308 -10.87 -7.66 12.99
N LYS A 309 -11.76 -8.39 13.69
CA LYS A 309 -12.79 -9.23 13.08
C LYS A 309 -13.71 -8.44 12.15
N ARG A 310 -14.23 -7.30 12.63
CA ARG A 310 -15.05 -6.38 11.84
C ARG A 310 -14.35 -5.92 10.57
N GLU A 311 -13.07 -5.53 10.69
CA GLU A 311 -12.27 -5.09 9.55
C GLU A 311 -12.10 -6.22 8.52
N ASN A 312 -11.80 -7.44 8.98
CA ASN A 312 -11.64 -8.61 8.12
C ASN A 312 -12.93 -8.95 7.36
N VAL A 313 -14.08 -8.94 8.05
CA VAL A 313 -15.39 -9.13 7.41
C VAL A 313 -15.65 -8.04 6.35
N ALA A 314 -15.37 -6.78 6.66
CA ALA A 314 -15.50 -5.71 5.68
C ALA A 314 -14.56 -5.89 4.48
N LYS A 315 -13.33 -6.41 4.68
CA LYS A 315 -12.41 -6.73 3.58
C LYS A 315 -12.97 -7.83 2.68
N GLU A 316 -13.57 -8.85 3.29
CA GLU A 316 -14.07 -10.02 2.56
C GLU A 316 -15.26 -9.67 1.67
N TYR A 317 -16.26 -8.98 2.22
CA TYR A 317 -17.39 -8.52 1.39
C TYR A 317 -16.95 -7.55 0.28
N ASP A 318 -15.94 -6.71 0.51
CA ASP A 318 -15.40 -5.87 -0.56
C ASP A 318 -14.75 -6.70 -1.68
N ARG A 319 -14.05 -7.80 -1.35
CA ARG A 319 -13.50 -8.72 -2.36
C ARG A 319 -14.59 -9.40 -3.19
N VAL A 320 -15.67 -9.83 -2.54
CA VAL A 320 -16.82 -10.43 -3.24
C VAL A 320 -17.44 -9.41 -4.20
N LEU A 321 -17.67 -8.17 -3.75
CA LEU A 321 -18.18 -7.09 -4.61
C LEU A 321 -17.25 -6.81 -5.79
N LEU A 322 -15.95 -6.72 -5.51
CA LEU A 322 -14.91 -6.53 -6.52
C LEU A 322 -14.98 -7.62 -7.59
N ARG A 323 -15.07 -8.89 -7.18
CA ARG A 323 -15.18 -10.03 -8.10
C ARG A 323 -16.44 -9.92 -8.96
N GLN A 324 -17.60 -9.67 -8.35
CA GLN A 324 -18.87 -9.50 -9.07
C GLN A 324 -18.82 -8.36 -10.11
N ILE A 325 -18.21 -7.22 -9.76
CA ILE A 325 -18.07 -6.09 -10.68
C ILE A 325 -17.07 -6.42 -11.79
N LEU A 326 -15.94 -7.06 -11.47
CA LEU A 326 -14.95 -7.47 -12.48
C LEU A 326 -15.55 -8.46 -13.48
N ASP A 327 -16.23 -9.49 -12.99
CA ASP A 327 -16.87 -10.50 -13.84
C ASP A 327 -17.90 -9.83 -14.76
N TYR A 328 -18.74 -8.93 -14.22
CA TYR A 328 -19.67 -8.15 -15.04
C TYR A 328 -18.98 -7.25 -16.09
N ILE A 329 -17.84 -6.64 -15.76
CA ILE A 329 -17.06 -5.84 -16.71
C ILE A 329 -16.51 -6.73 -17.83
N LEU A 330 -16.04 -7.93 -17.48
CA LEU A 330 -15.50 -8.89 -18.46
C LEU A 330 -16.60 -9.38 -19.40
N ASP A 331 -17.76 -9.79 -18.88
CA ASP A 331 -18.93 -10.19 -19.67
C ASP A 331 -19.36 -9.09 -20.66
N LEU A 332 -19.38 -7.83 -20.20
CA LEU A 332 -19.69 -6.70 -21.08
C LEU A 332 -18.60 -6.46 -22.12
N SER A 333 -17.34 -6.73 -21.78
CA SER A 333 -16.22 -6.51 -22.68
C SER A 333 -16.21 -7.47 -23.86
N GLU A 334 -16.86 -8.62 -23.77
CA GLU A 334 -17.06 -9.55 -24.89
C GLU A 334 -18.03 -8.97 -25.94
N LYS A 335 -18.95 -8.09 -25.52
CA LYS A 335 -20.01 -7.52 -26.36
C LYS A 335 -19.70 -6.10 -26.85
N TYR A 336 -18.81 -5.39 -26.15
CA TYR A 336 -18.52 -3.99 -26.41
C TYR A 336 -17.03 -3.67 -26.31
N THR A 337 -16.59 -2.71 -27.12
CA THR A 337 -15.35 -1.96 -26.85
C THR A 337 -15.59 -1.06 -25.65
N LEU A 338 -15.28 -1.59 -24.45
CA LEU A 338 -15.79 -1.05 -23.19
C LEU A 338 -14.82 -0.06 -22.52
N TYR A 339 -15.36 1.09 -22.13
CA TYR A 339 -14.70 2.08 -21.28
C TYR A 339 -15.40 2.14 -19.93
N VAL A 340 -14.65 2.03 -18.83
CA VAL A 340 -15.19 1.96 -17.47
C VAL A 340 -14.80 3.22 -16.69
N ALA A 341 -15.78 3.92 -16.15
CA ALA A 341 -15.55 4.99 -15.20
C ALA A 341 -16.18 4.69 -13.84
N ILE A 342 -15.43 5.01 -12.79
CA ILE A 342 -15.89 4.84 -11.41
C ILE A 342 -15.93 6.19 -10.70
N GLY A 343 -17.03 6.44 -9.98
CA GLY A 343 -17.23 7.59 -9.13
C GLY A 343 -16.19 7.63 -8.02
N ARG A 344 -15.38 8.69 -8.00
CA ARG A 344 -14.43 8.98 -6.94
C ARG A 344 -14.89 10.20 -6.15
N LEU A 345 -15.33 9.92 -4.93
CA LEU A 345 -15.63 10.95 -3.96
C LEU A 345 -14.36 11.42 -3.25
N LYS A 346 -13.75 12.49 -3.75
CA LYS A 346 -12.66 13.17 -3.02
C LYS A 346 -13.24 13.93 -1.82
N ASN A 347 -12.50 13.97 -0.71
CA ASN A 347 -12.76 14.83 0.45
C ASN A 347 -14.07 14.61 1.23
N ILE A 348 -14.80 13.50 1.04
CA ILE A 348 -15.97 13.21 1.91
C ILE A 348 -15.56 13.09 3.37
N ARG A 349 -14.38 12.50 3.64
CA ARG A 349 -13.88 12.35 5.02
C ARG A 349 -13.60 13.69 5.70
N LEU A 350 -13.34 14.77 4.94
CA LEU A 350 -13.24 16.13 5.50
C LEU A 350 -14.59 16.61 6.03
N ARG A 351 -15.69 16.25 5.35
CA ARG A 351 -17.06 16.56 5.80
C ARG A 351 -17.47 15.75 7.04
N ALA A 352 -16.82 14.63 7.31
CA ALA A 352 -17.03 13.80 8.48
C ALA A 352 -16.11 14.14 9.68
N LYS A 353 -15.36 15.26 9.64
CA LYS A 353 -14.56 15.70 10.81
C LYS A 353 -15.45 16.09 11.99
N ARG A 354 -14.93 15.87 13.21
CA ARG A 354 -15.54 16.37 14.45
C ARG A 354 -15.55 17.92 14.37
N GLY A 355 -16.69 18.54 14.65
CA GLY A 355 -16.90 19.99 14.49
C GLY A 355 -17.82 20.41 13.32
N ASN A 356 -18.06 19.56 12.33
CA ASN A 356 -18.92 19.92 11.17
C ASN A 356 -20.43 19.74 11.41
N TYR A 357 -20.91 19.74 12.67
CA TYR A 357 -22.32 19.50 13.04
C TYR A 357 -22.95 18.22 12.45
N LYS A 358 -22.14 17.27 11.96
CA LYS A 358 -22.59 15.96 11.49
C LYS A 358 -22.51 14.93 12.62
N GLY A 359 -23.62 14.27 12.91
CA GLY A 359 -23.75 13.30 14.01
C GLY A 359 -22.78 12.11 13.92
N ARG A 360 -22.52 11.46 15.07
CA ARG A 360 -21.59 10.32 15.21
C ARG A 360 -21.89 9.18 14.23
N ARG A 361 -23.18 8.90 13.97
CA ARG A 361 -23.65 7.87 13.01
C ARG A 361 -23.16 8.15 11.58
N PHE A 362 -23.28 9.39 11.10
CA PHE A 362 -22.82 9.79 9.77
C PHE A 362 -21.30 9.62 9.63
N ARG A 363 -20.54 10.02 10.66
CA ARG A 363 -19.08 9.85 10.66
C ARG A 363 -18.67 8.38 10.59
N ALA A 364 -19.26 7.53 11.43
CA ALA A 364 -18.97 6.09 11.43
C ALA A 364 -19.25 5.45 10.05
N MET A 365 -20.35 5.83 9.42
CA MET A 365 -20.75 5.37 8.08
C MET A 365 -19.77 5.80 6.97
N ILE A 366 -19.26 7.03 7.02
CA ILE A 366 -18.25 7.51 6.05
C ILE A 366 -16.89 6.82 6.27
N HIS A 367 -16.51 6.62 7.52
CA HIS A 367 -15.23 5.99 7.86
C HIS A 367 -15.21 4.48 7.62
N SER A 368 -16.36 3.81 7.67
CA SER A 368 -16.46 2.37 7.40
C SER A 368 -16.31 2.01 5.93
N TRP A 369 -16.44 2.98 5.02
CA TRP A 369 -16.46 2.71 3.59
C TRP A 369 -15.09 2.84 2.92
N ALA A 370 -14.73 1.82 2.16
CA ALA A 370 -13.43 1.67 1.52
C ALA A 370 -13.48 1.91 0.00
N PHE A 371 -13.98 3.07 -0.43
CA PHE A 371 -13.96 3.49 -1.84
C PHE A 371 -12.60 3.28 -2.53
N ALA A 372 -11.52 3.66 -1.84
CA ALA A 372 -10.16 3.50 -2.36
C ALA A 372 -9.84 2.02 -2.61
N ARG A 373 -10.20 1.13 -1.68
CA ARG A 373 -9.96 -0.31 -1.82
C ARG A 373 -10.70 -0.91 -3.01
N ILE A 374 -11.95 -0.52 -3.24
CA ILE A 374 -12.73 -0.98 -4.40
C ILE A 374 -12.14 -0.41 -5.70
N THR A 375 -11.81 0.88 -5.73
CA THR A 375 -11.24 1.53 -6.92
C THR A 375 -9.88 0.93 -7.29
N ASP A 376 -8.99 0.79 -6.31
CA ASP A 376 -7.64 0.24 -6.50
C ASP A 376 -7.71 -1.27 -6.84
N GLY A 377 -8.64 -1.99 -6.21
CA GLY A 377 -8.91 -3.41 -6.50
C GLY A 377 -9.39 -3.63 -7.94
N LEU A 378 -10.33 -2.81 -8.42
CA LEU A 378 -10.79 -2.84 -9.82
C LEU A 378 -9.66 -2.50 -10.78
N LYS A 379 -8.92 -1.42 -10.51
CA LYS A 379 -7.78 -1.02 -11.34
C LYS A 379 -6.77 -2.16 -11.48
N HIS A 380 -6.41 -2.78 -10.36
CA HIS A 380 -5.47 -3.90 -10.34
C HIS A 380 -6.04 -5.14 -11.02
N GLY A 381 -7.31 -5.47 -10.78
CA GLY A 381 -7.99 -6.60 -11.41
C GLY A 381 -8.04 -6.47 -12.92
N LEU A 382 -8.39 -5.30 -13.45
CA LEU A 382 -8.42 -5.03 -14.89
C LEU A 382 -7.01 -5.05 -15.51
N ALA A 383 -6.01 -4.50 -14.82
CA ALA A 383 -4.61 -4.55 -15.27
C ALA A 383 -4.08 -5.99 -15.38
N GLN A 384 -4.52 -6.90 -14.50
CA GLN A 384 -4.19 -8.32 -14.60
C GLN A 384 -4.87 -9.03 -15.77
N GLN A 385 -5.92 -8.45 -16.32
CA GLN A 385 -6.61 -8.91 -17.53
C GLN A 385 -6.10 -8.14 -18.76
N GLY A 386 -4.93 -7.49 -18.68
CA GLY A 386 -4.31 -6.75 -19.79
C GLY A 386 -4.96 -5.43 -20.18
N TRP A 387 -5.90 -4.91 -19.37
CA TRP A 387 -6.53 -3.62 -19.68
C TRP A 387 -5.55 -2.45 -19.48
N LYS A 388 -5.62 -1.47 -20.37
CA LYS A 388 -4.93 -0.19 -20.21
C LYS A 388 -5.63 0.64 -19.12
N VAL A 389 -5.04 0.67 -17.92
CA VAL A 389 -5.59 1.38 -16.75
C VAL A 389 -4.88 2.69 -16.40
N ASP A 390 -3.78 2.99 -17.10
CA ASP A 390 -2.95 4.18 -16.93
C ASP A 390 -2.64 4.82 -18.30
N GLY A 391 -2.37 6.13 -18.31
CA GLY A 391 -2.07 6.89 -19.52
C GLY A 391 -3.23 7.76 -20.01
N LYS A 392 -3.06 8.33 -21.22
CA LYS A 392 -4.07 9.22 -21.84
C LYS A 392 -5.25 8.41 -22.36
N ASP A 393 -4.99 7.28 -23.02
CA ASP A 393 -5.96 6.38 -23.66
C ASP A 393 -6.28 5.16 -22.80
N THR A 394 -6.58 5.42 -21.52
CA THR A 394 -6.97 4.38 -20.57
C THR A 394 -8.44 3.99 -20.77
N CYS A 395 -8.72 2.69 -20.72
CA CYS A 395 -10.07 2.13 -20.74
C CYS A 395 -10.72 2.16 -19.35
N PHE A 396 -9.97 2.48 -18.29
CA PHE A 396 -10.47 2.61 -16.92
C PHE A 396 -10.09 3.95 -16.28
N ARG A 397 -11.06 4.70 -15.73
CA ARG A 397 -10.77 5.98 -15.08
C ARG A 397 -11.62 6.24 -13.84
N ALA A 398 -10.96 6.62 -12.75
CA ALA A 398 -11.64 7.19 -11.59
C ALA A 398 -11.98 8.66 -11.86
N VAL A 399 -13.27 8.99 -11.95
CA VAL A 399 -13.75 10.34 -12.26
C VAL A 399 -14.27 11.04 -11.00
N PRO A 400 -14.08 12.37 -10.84
CA PRO A 400 -14.70 13.09 -9.73
C PRO A 400 -16.22 12.90 -9.77
N GLU A 401 -16.83 12.65 -8.61
CA GLU A 401 -18.29 12.43 -8.51
C GLU A 401 -19.04 13.70 -8.02
N ALA A 402 -18.34 14.81 -7.82
CA ALA A 402 -18.98 16.04 -7.36
C ALA A 402 -20.13 16.44 -8.30
N TRP A 403 -21.33 16.62 -7.75
CA TRP A 403 -22.57 16.99 -8.45
C TRP A 403 -23.18 15.91 -9.37
N THR A 404 -22.65 14.69 -9.48
CA THR A 404 -23.24 13.67 -10.38
C THR A 404 -24.61 13.18 -9.92
N SER A 405 -24.87 13.15 -8.60
CA SER A 405 -26.13 12.66 -8.04
C SER A 405 -27.26 13.70 -8.01
N ILE A 406 -26.97 14.97 -8.28
CA ILE A 406 -27.96 16.08 -8.24
C ILE A 406 -28.07 16.86 -9.55
N MET A 407 -27.24 16.58 -10.55
CA MET A 407 -27.39 17.13 -11.89
C MET A 407 -28.18 16.14 -12.75
N CYS A 408 -29.17 16.62 -13.48
CA CYS A 408 -29.96 15.78 -14.37
C CYS A 408 -29.10 15.32 -15.56
N TRP A 409 -29.02 14.00 -15.78
CA TRP A 409 -28.30 13.45 -16.93
C TRP A 409 -28.91 13.86 -18.28
N LYS A 410 -30.22 14.18 -18.32
CA LYS A 410 -30.95 14.52 -19.55
C LYS A 410 -30.73 15.98 -19.97
N CYS A 411 -30.94 16.94 -19.06
CA CYS A 411 -30.91 18.37 -19.39
C CYS A 411 -29.71 19.14 -18.81
N GLY A 412 -28.99 18.56 -17.83
CA GLY A 412 -27.87 19.24 -17.17
C GLY A 412 -28.26 20.29 -16.15
N SER A 413 -29.54 20.42 -15.79
CA SER A 413 -30.00 21.29 -14.69
C SER A 413 -29.85 20.60 -13.34
N LYS A 414 -29.75 21.41 -12.27
CA LYS A 414 -29.77 20.92 -10.90
C LYS A 414 -31.18 20.41 -10.56
N GLY A 415 -31.27 19.18 -10.06
CA GLY A 415 -32.50 18.60 -9.56
C GLY A 415 -32.55 18.54 -8.04
N THR A 416 -33.65 17.99 -7.53
CA THR A 416 -33.89 17.74 -6.11
C THR A 416 -33.84 16.24 -5.81
N ARG A 417 -33.46 15.91 -4.58
CA ARG A 417 -33.37 14.55 -4.06
C ARG A 417 -34.21 14.46 -2.79
N PRO A 418 -35.55 14.41 -2.89
CA PRO A 418 -36.42 14.42 -1.71
C PRO A 418 -36.28 13.12 -0.91
N LYS A 419 -35.93 12.00 -1.57
CA LYS A 419 -35.58 10.73 -0.93
C LYS A 419 -34.21 10.26 -1.40
N GLN A 420 -33.51 9.48 -0.58
CA GLN A 420 -32.17 9.00 -0.90
C GLN A 420 -32.12 8.24 -2.24
N ASN A 421 -33.11 7.42 -2.57
CA ASN A 421 -33.11 6.66 -3.81
C ASN A 421 -33.70 7.40 -5.03
N TYR A 422 -34.28 8.60 -4.85
CA TYR A 422 -35.12 9.24 -5.88
C TYR A 422 -34.58 10.62 -6.28
N PHE A 423 -34.47 10.82 -7.59
CA PHE A 423 -34.06 12.08 -8.21
C PHE A 423 -35.20 12.66 -9.04
N HIS A 424 -35.44 13.97 -8.88
CA HIS A 424 -36.41 14.74 -9.66
C HIS A 424 -35.74 15.99 -10.24
N CYS A 425 -35.82 16.17 -11.57
CA CYS A 425 -35.37 17.39 -12.21
C CYS A 425 -36.52 18.40 -12.33
N THR A 426 -36.37 19.56 -11.71
CA THR A 426 -37.37 20.63 -11.75
C THR A 426 -37.45 21.33 -13.11
N SER A 427 -36.39 21.30 -13.91
CA SER A 427 -36.36 21.98 -15.23
C SER A 427 -36.96 21.16 -16.38
N CYS A 428 -36.80 19.84 -16.37
CA CYS A 428 -37.28 18.98 -17.48
C CYS A 428 -38.25 17.88 -17.02
N GLY A 429 -38.68 17.90 -15.76
CA GLY A 429 -39.59 16.92 -15.17
C GLY A 429 -39.02 15.50 -15.01
N HIS A 430 -37.76 15.25 -15.38
CA HIS A 430 -37.21 13.90 -15.39
C HIS A 430 -37.13 13.28 -13.98
N LYS A 431 -37.66 12.07 -13.83
CA LYS A 431 -37.72 11.30 -12.59
C LYS A 431 -36.98 9.98 -12.78
N THR A 432 -36.05 9.65 -11.89
CA THR A 432 -35.28 8.38 -11.95
C THR A 432 -34.69 8.03 -10.59
N ASN A 433 -34.13 6.82 -10.46
CA ASN A 433 -33.28 6.49 -9.33
C ASN A 433 -32.03 7.41 -9.29
N ALA A 434 -31.70 7.94 -8.12
CA ALA A 434 -30.55 8.84 -7.92
C ALA A 434 -29.22 8.17 -8.28
N ASP A 435 -29.05 6.88 -7.96
CA ASP A 435 -27.83 6.11 -8.25
C ASP A 435 -27.71 5.84 -9.78
N ARG A 436 -28.85 5.66 -10.46
CA ARG A 436 -28.90 5.54 -11.94
C ARG A 436 -28.51 6.86 -12.61
N ASN A 437 -29.06 7.98 -12.13
CA ASN A 437 -28.66 9.31 -12.61
C ASN A 437 -27.17 9.58 -12.37
N GLY A 438 -26.67 9.21 -11.18
CA GLY A 438 -25.26 9.29 -10.81
C GLY A 438 -24.35 8.51 -11.74
N SER A 439 -24.65 7.23 -11.96
CA SER A 439 -23.87 6.35 -12.85
C SER A 439 -23.85 6.83 -14.32
N ILE A 440 -24.97 7.32 -14.86
CA ILE A 440 -24.99 7.91 -16.22
C ILE A 440 -24.10 9.15 -16.30
N ASN A 441 -24.17 10.05 -15.31
CA ASN A 441 -23.31 11.23 -15.26
C ASN A 441 -21.82 10.89 -15.10
N ILE A 442 -21.50 9.80 -14.39
CA ILE A 442 -20.14 9.26 -14.27
C ILE A 442 -19.65 8.75 -15.63
N ALA A 443 -20.47 8.00 -16.37
CA ALA A 443 -20.14 7.54 -17.72
C ALA A 443 -19.93 8.72 -18.69
N ALA A 444 -20.81 9.73 -18.65
CA ALA A 444 -20.68 10.94 -19.46
C ALA A 444 -19.37 11.70 -19.19
N ARG A 445 -18.87 11.69 -17.95
CA ARG A 445 -17.55 12.27 -17.62
C ARG A 445 -16.39 11.49 -18.21
N MET A 446 -16.51 10.17 -18.35
CA MET A 446 -15.50 9.35 -19.02
C MET A 446 -15.33 9.79 -20.47
N LEU A 447 -16.47 9.94 -21.16
CA LEU A 447 -16.55 10.38 -22.54
C LEU A 447 -15.82 11.72 -22.74
N MET A 448 -16.12 12.73 -21.92
CA MET A 448 -15.45 14.05 -22.00
C MET A 448 -13.94 14.02 -21.79
N LEU A 449 -13.44 13.06 -20.99
CA LEU A 449 -12.02 12.97 -20.65
C LEU A 449 -11.24 12.11 -21.66
N THR A 450 -11.93 11.42 -22.57
CA THR A 450 -11.34 10.43 -23.48
C THR A 450 -11.50 10.93 -24.91
N LYS A 451 -10.44 11.55 -25.44
CA LYS A 451 -10.49 12.24 -26.74
C LYS A 451 -10.90 11.32 -27.89
N SER A 452 -10.46 10.06 -27.87
CA SER A 452 -10.80 9.06 -28.89
C SER A 452 -12.29 8.77 -29.01
N LEU A 453 -13.09 9.10 -27.98
CA LEU A 453 -14.53 8.87 -27.97
C LEU A 453 -15.34 10.08 -28.48
N HIS A 454 -14.72 11.24 -28.70
CA HIS A 454 -15.43 12.44 -29.14
C HIS A 454 -15.90 12.36 -30.61
N SER A 455 -15.22 11.58 -31.45
CA SER A 455 -15.56 11.38 -32.87
C SER A 455 -16.74 10.42 -33.08
N VAL A 456 -17.17 9.70 -32.04
CA VAL A 456 -18.21 8.67 -32.14
C VAL A 456 -19.60 9.33 -32.22
N ARG A 457 -20.25 9.21 -33.38
CA ARG A 457 -21.59 9.77 -33.62
C ARG A 457 -22.59 9.24 -32.60
N GLY A 458 -23.38 10.15 -32.01
CA GLY A 458 -24.41 9.83 -31.00
C GLY A 458 -23.93 9.96 -29.55
N LEU A 459 -22.63 9.81 -29.25
CA LEU A 459 -22.16 9.94 -27.86
C LEU A 459 -22.23 11.38 -27.32
N GLY A 460 -22.15 12.39 -28.19
CA GLY A 460 -22.24 13.80 -27.80
C GLY A 460 -23.55 14.19 -27.10
N MET A 461 -24.63 13.40 -27.24
CA MET A 461 -25.87 13.67 -26.49
C MET A 461 -25.69 13.54 -24.98
N TRP A 462 -24.78 12.68 -24.52
CA TRP A 462 -24.52 12.40 -23.11
C TRP A 462 -23.65 13.47 -22.45
N THR A 463 -22.85 14.22 -23.22
CA THR A 463 -22.00 15.30 -22.68
C THR A 463 -22.74 16.63 -22.54
N ARG A 464 -23.79 16.87 -23.33
CA ARG A 464 -24.59 18.12 -23.30
C ARG A 464 -25.03 18.54 -21.91
N ALA A 465 -25.43 17.58 -21.08
CA ALA A 465 -25.83 17.83 -19.70
C ALA A 465 -24.64 18.22 -18.80
N VAL A 466 -23.49 17.57 -18.99
CA VAL A 466 -22.27 17.84 -18.21
C VAL A 466 -21.64 19.18 -18.61
N ASP A 467 -21.68 19.54 -19.89
CA ASP A 467 -21.20 20.82 -20.40
C ASP A 467 -22.01 21.99 -19.86
N ARG A 468 -23.35 21.90 -19.90
CA ARG A 468 -24.24 22.90 -19.27
C ARG A 468 -23.97 23.03 -17.77
N ALA A 469 -23.82 21.91 -17.07
CA ALA A 469 -23.48 21.89 -15.65
C ALA A 469 -22.14 22.57 -15.34
N ARG A 470 -21.15 22.50 -16.24
CA ARG A 470 -19.84 23.15 -16.07
C ARG A 470 -19.93 24.65 -16.27
N ARG A 471 -20.69 25.12 -17.27
CA ARG A 471 -20.93 26.55 -17.54
C ARG A 471 -21.71 27.22 -16.41
N ALA A 472 -22.64 26.49 -15.79
CA ALA A 472 -23.45 26.98 -14.68
C ALA A 472 -22.74 27.03 -13.30
N ARG A 473 -21.48 26.61 -13.19
CA ARG A 473 -20.73 26.74 -11.92
C ARG A 473 -20.32 28.20 -11.73
N PRO A 474 -20.78 28.90 -10.67
CA PRO A 474 -20.22 30.21 -10.35
C PRO A 474 -18.72 30.04 -10.11
N LYS A 475 -17.87 30.80 -10.82
CA LYS A 475 -16.46 30.94 -10.44
C LYS A 475 -16.48 31.41 -8.99
N ALA A 476 -15.92 30.64 -8.06
CA ALA A 476 -15.77 31.07 -6.69
C ALA A 476 -14.97 32.39 -6.71
N ARG A 477 -15.65 33.52 -6.44
CA ARG A 477 -15.03 34.82 -6.26
C ARG A 477 -14.00 34.63 -5.14
N LYS A 478 -12.69 34.78 -5.44
CA LYS A 478 -11.66 34.93 -4.41
C LYS A 478 -12.12 36.10 -3.54
N LYS A 479 -12.59 35.84 -2.31
CA LYS A 479 -12.74 36.92 -1.32
C LYS A 479 -11.32 37.44 -1.07
N LYS A 480 -11.05 38.68 -1.46
CA LYS A 480 -9.91 39.44 -0.93
C LYS A 480 -10.08 39.49 0.59
N SER A 481 -8.99 39.23 1.32
CA SER A 481 -8.95 39.43 2.77
C SER A 481 -9.26 40.89 3.07
N SER A 482 -10.37 41.16 3.75
CA SER A 482 -10.61 42.47 4.35
C SER A 482 -9.57 42.66 5.45
N GLN A 483 -8.69 43.66 5.28
CA GLN A 483 -7.86 44.18 6.36
C GLN A 483 -8.81 44.70 7.44
N GLY A 484 -8.92 43.96 8.54
CA GLY A 484 -9.57 44.42 9.75
C GLY A 484 -8.66 45.48 10.38
N LYS A 485 -9.17 46.71 10.42
CA LYS A 485 -8.56 47.85 11.08
C LYS A 485 -8.34 47.53 12.56
N SER A 486 -7.09 47.67 13.02
CA SER A 486 -6.72 47.70 14.43
C SER A 486 -7.23 48.99 15.05
N LEU A 487 -8.09 48.88 16.07
CA LEU A 487 -8.30 49.95 17.04
C LEU A 487 -7.62 49.49 18.33
N LEU A 488 -6.40 49.99 18.52
CA LEU A 488 -5.69 50.01 19.79
C LEU A 488 -6.29 51.14 20.63
N SER A 489 -6.74 50.82 21.84
CA SER A 489 -6.80 51.76 22.95
C SER A 489 -5.90 51.22 24.06
N SER A 490 -5.12 52.13 24.61
CA SER A 490 -3.95 51.96 25.47
C SER A 490 -4.25 51.74 26.95
N LYS A 491 -3.32 51.05 27.63
CA LYS A 491 -3.02 51.02 29.08
C LYS A 491 -4.07 50.30 29.96
N ASP A 492 -3.74 49.42 30.91
CA ASP A 492 -2.65 49.47 31.90
C ASP A 492 -1.94 48.13 32.14
N SER A 493 -0.72 48.27 32.65
CA SER A 493 0.19 47.23 33.14
C SER A 493 -0.17 46.79 34.56
N THR A 494 -0.51 45.52 34.76
CA THR A 494 -0.21 44.81 36.01
C THR A 494 0.21 43.38 35.69
N SER A 495 1.40 43.04 36.18
CA SER A 495 2.03 41.73 36.16
C SER A 495 1.20 40.72 36.95
N ASN A 496 0.80 39.62 36.32
CA ASN A 496 0.56 38.37 37.02
C ASN A 496 0.86 37.19 36.09
N LEU A 497 1.68 36.28 36.62
CA LEU A 497 2.04 35.00 36.03
C LEU A 497 0.76 34.21 35.67
N GLY A 498 0.68 33.79 34.41
CA GLY A 498 -0.40 32.96 33.90
C GLY A 498 0.01 32.32 32.59
N GLU A 499 0.65 31.16 32.69
CA GLU A 499 0.81 30.23 31.57
C GLU A 499 -0.56 29.99 30.91
N SER A 500 -0.65 30.15 29.59
CA SER A 500 -1.84 29.80 28.84
C SER A 500 -1.50 29.10 27.54
N ALA A 501 -1.65 27.78 27.63
CA ALA A 501 -2.34 26.92 26.67
C ALA A 501 -1.83 26.94 25.22
N ALA A 502 -0.66 26.33 25.05
CA ALA A 502 -0.35 25.62 23.81
C ALA A 502 -1.50 24.67 23.45
N VAL A 503 -1.98 24.79 22.22
CA VAL A 503 -2.99 23.93 21.61
C VAL A 503 -2.45 22.50 21.57
N HIS A 504 -2.77 21.71 22.59
CA HIS A 504 -2.55 20.27 22.60
C HIS A 504 -3.38 19.63 21.49
N PHE A 505 -2.72 19.40 20.35
CA PHE A 505 -3.14 18.36 19.44
C PHE A 505 -2.90 17.04 20.18
N VAL A 506 -3.96 16.43 20.71
CA VAL A 506 -3.92 15.06 21.23
C VAL A 506 -3.65 14.12 20.05
N GLN A 507 -2.36 13.99 19.70
CA GLN A 507 -1.80 12.71 19.33
C GLN A 507 -2.00 11.81 20.54
N SER A 508 -2.91 10.84 20.42
CA SER A 508 -2.85 9.69 21.29
C SER A 508 -1.62 8.88 20.89
N ASP A 509 -0.45 9.36 21.30
CA ASP A 509 0.73 8.57 21.54
C ASP A 509 0.41 7.74 22.78
N PHE A 510 0.14 6.45 22.57
CA PHE A 510 0.24 5.49 23.66
C PHE A 510 1.72 5.10 23.72
N ALA A 511 2.44 5.77 24.61
CA ALA A 511 3.68 5.29 25.18
C ALA A 511 3.46 3.90 25.78
N GLY A 512 4.52 3.11 25.75
CA GLY A 512 4.53 1.71 26.17
C GLY A 512 4.13 1.54 27.62
N PHE A 513 3.41 0.45 27.85
CA PHE A 513 3.49 -0.27 29.10
C PHE A 513 4.01 -1.66 28.75
N SER A 514 5.16 -1.96 29.34
CA SER A 514 5.77 -3.28 29.48
C SER A 514 4.77 -4.22 30.15
N ASP A 515 4.57 -5.39 29.54
CA ASP A 515 4.22 -6.60 30.27
C ASP A 515 5.32 -7.59 29.95
N GLU A 516 6.18 -7.80 30.94
CA GLU A 516 7.07 -8.94 31.04
C GLU A 516 6.21 -10.21 31.09
N THR A 517 6.42 -11.09 30.11
CA THR A 517 6.34 -12.55 30.28
C THR A 517 6.90 -13.20 29.02
N SER A 518 8.14 -13.72 29.17
CA SER A 518 8.72 -14.90 28.52
C SER A 518 8.75 -14.98 26.98
N GLU A 519 9.82 -14.42 26.40
CA GLU A 519 10.93 -15.10 25.70
C GLU A 519 11.64 -14.02 24.88
N SER A 520 12.75 -13.50 25.40
CA SER A 520 13.52 -12.43 24.77
C SER A 520 14.19 -12.95 23.50
N ASP A 521 13.63 -12.60 22.34
CA ASP A 521 14.27 -12.72 21.02
C ASP A 521 15.09 -11.44 20.71
N ASP A 522 15.68 -10.83 21.75
CA ASP A 522 16.60 -9.71 21.64
C ASP A 522 17.95 -10.23 21.17
N ASP A 523 18.35 -9.82 19.97
CA ASP A 523 19.70 -10.01 19.43
C ASP A 523 20.52 -8.78 19.86
N PRO A 524 21.31 -8.85 20.95
CA PRO A 524 22.01 -7.69 21.54
C PRO A 524 23.00 -7.03 20.56
N VAL A 525 23.33 -7.70 19.47
CA VAL A 525 24.24 -7.23 18.41
C VAL A 525 23.61 -6.12 17.55
N VAL A 526 22.28 -6.01 17.48
CA VAL A 526 21.59 -5.01 16.63
C VAL A 526 21.70 -3.59 17.19
N ALA A 527 21.88 -3.43 18.51
CA ALA A 527 21.99 -2.13 19.16
C ALA A 527 23.38 -1.49 19.00
N ASN A 528 24.46 -2.29 18.94
CA ASN A 528 25.83 -1.77 19.00
C ASN A 528 26.38 -1.22 17.67
N THR A 529 25.75 -1.49 16.52
CA THR A 529 26.32 -1.07 15.22
C THR A 529 26.17 0.44 14.93
N VAL A 530 25.35 1.16 15.71
CA VAL A 530 25.09 2.60 15.49
C VAL A 530 26.02 3.50 16.33
N LYS A 531 26.60 2.99 17.43
CA LYS A 531 27.58 3.75 18.23
C LYS A 531 28.93 3.96 17.53
N ALA A 532 29.25 3.16 16.51
CA ALA A 532 30.50 3.26 15.75
C ALA A 532 30.50 4.36 14.65
N LEU A 533 29.56 5.31 14.70
CA LEU A 533 29.51 6.44 13.75
C LEU A 533 30.16 7.73 14.28
N SER A 534 30.74 7.72 15.49
CA SER A 534 31.21 8.95 16.14
C SER A 534 32.60 8.89 16.77
N VAL A 535 33.48 7.96 16.44
CA VAL A 535 34.90 8.04 16.85
C VAL A 535 35.79 7.44 15.74
N ILE A 536 36.66 8.28 15.20
CA ILE A 536 37.85 7.88 14.45
C ILE A 536 38.95 7.71 15.50
N GLU A 537 39.58 6.53 15.53
CA GLU A 537 40.96 6.19 15.95
C GLU A 537 41.01 4.82 16.67
N GLY A 538 42.00 4.00 16.28
CA GLY A 538 42.49 2.85 17.08
C GLY A 538 42.23 1.45 16.51
N ASP A 539 43.31 0.69 16.33
CA ASP A 539 43.44 -0.63 15.69
C ASP A 539 42.83 -1.85 16.45
N ASP A 540 41.84 -1.64 17.33
CA ASP A 540 41.36 -2.70 18.26
C ASP A 540 40.13 -3.50 17.77
N SER A 541 39.74 -3.37 16.50
CA SER A 541 38.46 -3.94 16.00
C SER A 541 38.48 -5.42 15.63
N ILE A 542 39.63 -6.10 15.71
CA ILE A 542 39.79 -7.50 15.26
C ILE A 542 39.49 -8.51 16.39
N ALA A 543 39.78 -8.17 17.65
CA ALA A 543 39.73 -9.15 18.76
C ALA A 543 38.33 -9.40 19.34
N ILE A 544 37.37 -8.48 19.17
CA ILE A 544 36.06 -8.55 19.85
C ILE A 544 35.09 -9.53 19.15
N GLN A 545 35.31 -9.88 17.87
CA GLN A 545 34.45 -10.84 17.15
C GLN A 545 34.83 -12.31 17.34
N GLU A 546 36.04 -12.62 17.83
CA GLU A 546 36.50 -14.02 17.95
C GLU A 546 36.03 -14.72 19.23
N LYS A 547 35.70 -14.00 20.31
CA LYS A 547 35.36 -14.62 21.60
C LYS A 547 33.90 -15.05 21.79
N GLU A 548 32.95 -14.54 21.00
CA GLU A 548 31.51 -14.88 21.17
C GLU A 548 31.01 -16.04 20.27
N ALA A 549 31.90 -16.65 19.48
CA ALA A 549 31.56 -17.82 18.66
C ALA A 549 31.81 -19.18 19.34
N ARG A 550 32.36 -19.22 20.57
CA ARG A 550 32.78 -20.46 21.25
C ARG A 550 32.04 -20.84 22.53
N SER A 551 31.08 -20.08 23.05
CA SER A 551 30.37 -20.47 24.27
C SER A 551 28.98 -21.04 23.98
N SER A 552 28.89 -22.35 23.78
CA SER A 552 27.89 -23.29 24.36
C SER A 552 27.72 -24.53 23.47
N GLY A 553 28.23 -25.68 23.94
CA GLY A 553 27.90 -27.00 23.37
C GLY A 553 29.09 -27.89 23.04
N GLY A 554 30.07 -28.02 23.94
CA GLY A 554 31.03 -29.12 23.92
C GLY A 554 30.74 -30.05 25.09
N ILE A 555 30.27 -31.27 24.81
CA ILE A 555 30.23 -32.37 25.79
C ILE A 555 31.66 -32.93 25.87
N PRO A 556 32.26 -33.12 27.06
CA PRO A 556 33.55 -33.76 27.17
C PRO A 556 33.37 -35.28 27.04
N SER A 557 33.98 -35.86 26.01
CA SER A 557 34.21 -37.30 25.94
C SER A 557 35.34 -37.67 26.92
N ARG A 558 35.13 -38.74 27.69
CA ARG A 558 36.22 -39.49 28.32
C ARG A 558 37.07 -40.18 27.26
#